data_AF-A0A4U1JFH0-F1
#
_entry.id   AF-A0A4U1JFH0-F1
#
_cell.length_a   1.000
_cell.length_b   1.000
_cell.length_c   1.000
_cell.angle_alpha   90.00
_cell.angle_beta   90.00
_cell.angle_gamma   90.00
#
_symmetry.space_group_name_H-M   'P 1'
#
loop_
_entity.id
_entity.type
_entity.pdbx_description
1 polymer ?
#
loop_
_entity_poly.entity_id
_entity_poly.type
_entity_poly.pdbx_seq_one_letter_code
_entity_poly.pdbx_strand_id
1 'polypeptide(L)'
;MTYVPSFFRPLAVALCLAFAAAPTVAFAGEGSAPAGAKAKDEAGKKPRIAFPIPAEQFTKHVEKRIEKARGRMESHMKEKNLPEADRAARRKAFDASATEVRAAVKRAAQDGTVTKDEAQEVRKLAKGLKQGGHDKKKGRHHDKKPGKAA
;
A
#
# COMPACT_ATOMS: atom_id res chain seq x y z
N MET A 1 -50.35 -5.11 -10.60
CA MET A 1 -49.61 -6.35 -10.88
C MET A 1 -48.84 -6.14 -12.17
N THR A 2 -47.53 -5.92 -12.09
CA THR A 2 -46.67 -5.64 -13.25
C THR A 2 -45.61 -6.74 -13.34
N TYR A 3 -45.74 -7.58 -14.36
CA TYR A 3 -44.92 -8.75 -14.65
C TYR A 3 -43.73 -8.31 -15.51
N VAL A 4 -42.49 -8.54 -15.07
CA VAL A 4 -41.28 -8.30 -15.87
C VAL A 4 -40.69 -9.67 -16.23
N PRO A 5 -40.62 -10.05 -17.51
CA PRO A 5 -40.10 -11.35 -17.91
C PRO A 5 -38.58 -11.43 -17.74
N SER A 6 -38.17 -12.49 -17.05
CA SER A 6 -36.81 -13.00 -16.95
C SER A 6 -36.25 -13.37 -18.32
N PHE A 7 -35.18 -12.70 -18.75
CA PHE A 7 -34.34 -13.15 -19.86
C PHE A 7 -33.17 -13.98 -19.31
N PHE A 8 -33.32 -15.30 -19.44
CA PHE A 8 -32.24 -16.27 -19.36
C PHE A 8 -31.21 -16.00 -20.46
N ARG A 9 -29.93 -15.86 -20.08
CA ARG A 9 -28.79 -16.14 -20.96
C ARG A 9 -27.65 -16.78 -20.15
N PRO A 10 -27.52 -18.12 -20.16
CA PRO A 10 -26.31 -18.78 -19.71
C PRO A 10 -25.31 -18.75 -20.86
N LEU A 11 -24.25 -17.94 -20.75
CA LEU A 11 -23.12 -18.02 -21.67
C LEU A 11 -22.04 -18.86 -20.99
N ALA A 12 -22.12 -20.16 -21.24
CA ALA A 12 -21.08 -21.11 -20.89
C ALA A 12 -19.85 -20.81 -21.76
N VAL A 13 -18.72 -20.49 -21.12
CA VAL A 13 -17.41 -20.46 -21.76
C VAL A 13 -16.57 -21.54 -21.10
N ALA A 14 -16.52 -22.70 -21.76
CA ALA A 14 -15.55 -23.74 -21.48
C ALA A 14 -14.19 -23.29 -22.03
N LEU A 15 -13.21 -23.08 -21.15
CA LEU A 15 -11.81 -22.91 -21.54
C LEU A 15 -10.99 -24.02 -20.87
N CYS A 16 -10.91 -25.16 -21.54
CA CYS A 16 -9.90 -26.17 -21.29
C CYS A 16 -8.59 -25.70 -21.93
N LEU A 17 -7.55 -25.50 -21.12
CA LEU A 17 -6.16 -25.52 -21.58
C LEU A 17 -5.30 -26.18 -20.50
N ALA A 18 -5.01 -27.45 -20.73
CA ALA A 18 -3.97 -28.19 -20.03
C ALA A 18 -2.61 -27.71 -20.54
N PHE A 19 -1.72 -27.36 -19.61
CA PHE A 19 -0.29 -27.32 -19.90
C PHE A 19 0.47 -27.94 -18.74
N ALA A 20 0.93 -29.17 -18.98
CA ALA A 20 1.94 -29.84 -18.18
C ALA A 20 3.32 -29.36 -18.63
N ALA A 21 4.09 -28.79 -17.71
CA ALA A 21 5.55 -28.72 -17.80
C ALA A 21 6.10 -28.37 -16.41
N ALA A 22 6.58 -29.38 -15.68
CA ALA A 22 7.41 -29.18 -14.51
C ALA A 22 8.88 -29.04 -14.93
N PRO A 23 9.60 -28.01 -14.45
CA PRO A 23 11.04 -28.09 -14.32
C PRO A 23 11.41 -28.36 -12.86
N THR A 24 11.95 -29.55 -12.62
CA THR A 24 12.81 -29.87 -11.48
C THR A 24 14.00 -28.91 -11.47
N VAL A 25 14.09 -28.01 -10.48
CA VAL A 25 15.30 -27.22 -10.25
C VAL A 25 16.00 -27.78 -9.02
N ALA A 26 17.14 -28.41 -9.29
CA ALA A 26 18.05 -28.98 -8.29
C ALA A 26 18.54 -27.89 -7.33
N PHE A 27 18.34 -28.11 -6.03
CA PHE A 27 19.01 -27.37 -4.97
C PHE A 27 20.40 -27.99 -4.79
N ALA A 28 21.42 -27.38 -5.38
CA ALA A 28 22.82 -27.75 -5.18
C ALA A 28 23.68 -26.48 -5.12
N GLY A 29 24.54 -26.41 -4.09
CA GLY A 29 25.80 -25.69 -4.15
C GLY A 29 25.80 -24.23 -3.70
N GLU A 30 26.01 -24.05 -2.40
CA GLU A 30 27.14 -23.31 -1.83
C GLU A 30 27.90 -22.29 -2.71
N GLY A 31 27.98 -21.06 -2.21
CA GLY A 31 29.15 -20.20 -2.40
C GLY A 31 29.17 -19.33 -3.66
N SER A 32 28.77 -18.06 -3.50
CA SER A 32 29.61 -16.90 -3.89
C SER A 32 28.85 -15.59 -3.66
N ALA A 33 29.27 -14.87 -2.62
CA ALA A 33 29.02 -13.44 -2.55
C ALA A 33 29.86 -12.73 -3.62
N PRO A 34 29.29 -11.77 -4.38
CA PRO A 34 30.08 -10.71 -4.95
C PRO A 34 30.09 -9.52 -3.98
N ALA A 35 31.26 -9.32 -3.40
CA ALA A 35 31.67 -8.04 -2.87
C ALA A 35 31.64 -6.97 -3.98
N GLY A 36 31.24 -5.75 -3.61
CA GLY A 36 31.70 -4.55 -4.29
C GLY A 36 30.72 -3.86 -5.24
N ALA A 37 29.85 -3.03 -4.68
CA ALA A 37 29.61 -1.70 -5.22
C ALA A 37 29.21 -0.76 -4.07
N LYS A 38 30.20 -0.13 -3.44
CA LYS A 38 29.97 1.02 -2.57
C LYS A 38 29.47 2.17 -3.43
N ALA A 39 28.14 2.31 -3.54
CA ALA A 39 27.51 3.51 -4.04
C ALA A 39 27.61 4.59 -2.96
N LYS A 40 28.22 5.72 -3.36
CA LYS A 40 28.40 6.95 -2.60
C LYS A 40 27.08 7.46 -1.99
N ASP A 41 27.18 7.88 -0.73
CA ASP A 41 26.49 8.99 -0.07
C ASP A 41 25.08 9.39 -0.55
N GLU A 42 24.06 8.85 0.12
CA GLU A 42 22.72 9.45 0.24
C GLU A 42 22.23 9.22 1.69
N ALA A 43 22.93 9.81 2.66
CA ALA A 43 22.54 9.86 4.07
C ALA A 43 21.20 10.63 4.22
N GLY A 44 20.09 9.93 3.98
CA GLY A 44 18.74 10.50 4.08
C GLY A 44 17.69 9.80 3.22
N LYS A 45 18.08 9.03 2.19
CA LYS A 45 17.12 8.26 1.39
C LYS A 45 16.85 6.92 2.05
N LYS A 46 15.63 6.75 2.56
CA LYS A 46 15.12 5.44 3.02
C LYS A 46 15.40 4.39 1.94
N PRO A 47 15.85 3.18 2.31
CA PRO A 47 16.15 2.13 1.34
C PRO A 47 14.96 1.98 0.41
N ARG A 48 15.20 2.17 -0.88
CA ARG A 48 14.17 1.99 -1.90
C ARG A 48 13.91 0.49 -1.94
N ILE A 49 12.64 0.10 -1.78
CA ILE A 49 12.24 -1.29 -2.02
C ILE A 49 12.61 -1.59 -3.48
N ALA A 50 13.49 -2.57 -3.68
CA ALA A 50 13.81 -3.07 -5.01
C ALA A 50 12.61 -3.88 -5.49
N PHE A 51 12.05 -3.48 -6.64
CA PHE A 51 10.95 -4.20 -7.29
C PHE A 51 11.53 -5.09 -8.39
N PRO A 52 10.90 -6.22 -8.73
CA PRO A 52 9.66 -6.76 -8.14
C PRO A 52 9.86 -7.35 -6.74
N ILE A 53 8.81 -7.35 -5.92
CA ILE A 53 8.81 -7.98 -4.59
C ILE A 53 7.80 -9.12 -4.50
N PRO A 54 8.03 -10.14 -3.66
CA PRO A 54 7.02 -11.16 -3.38
C PRO A 54 5.73 -10.56 -2.82
N ALA A 55 4.59 -11.07 -3.26
CA ALA A 55 3.27 -10.59 -2.83
C ALA A 55 3.06 -10.65 -1.31
N GLU A 56 3.58 -11.70 -0.66
CA GLU A 56 3.51 -11.83 0.80
C GLU A 56 4.29 -10.73 1.53
N GLN A 57 5.48 -10.39 1.02
CA GLN A 57 6.30 -9.31 1.59
C GLN A 57 5.59 -7.96 1.42
N PHE A 58 4.99 -7.71 0.25
CA PHE A 58 4.20 -6.50 0.03
C PHE A 58 2.99 -6.43 0.97
N THR A 59 2.26 -7.54 1.13
CA THR A 59 1.11 -7.62 2.05
C THR A 59 1.53 -7.30 3.49
N LYS A 60 2.62 -7.91 3.98
CA LYS A 60 3.20 -7.60 5.30
C LYS A 60 3.56 -6.13 5.43
N HIS A 61 4.14 -5.53 4.40
CA HIS A 61 4.46 -4.10 4.40
C HIS A 61 3.22 -3.21 4.47
N VAL A 62 2.13 -3.58 3.78
CA VAL A 62 0.88 -2.82 3.81
C VAL A 62 0.16 -2.97 5.16
N GLU A 63 0.05 -4.17 5.72
CA GLU A 63 -0.56 -4.38 7.05
C GLU A 63 0.19 -3.59 8.13
N LYS A 64 1.53 -3.64 8.14
CA LYS A 64 2.36 -2.84 9.05
C LYS A 64 2.09 -1.33 8.91
N ARG A 65 1.76 -0.85 7.70
CA ARG A 65 1.39 0.56 7.46
C ARG A 65 -0.01 0.87 7.98
N ILE A 66 -0.96 -0.03 7.80
CA ILE A 66 -2.33 0.09 8.32
C ILE A 66 -2.29 0.13 9.85
N GLU A 67 -1.60 -0.79 10.51
CA GLU A 67 -1.43 -0.80 11.97
C GLU A 67 -0.82 0.50 12.49
N LYS A 68 0.27 0.97 11.86
CA LYS A 68 0.90 2.23 12.23
C LYS A 68 -0.01 3.43 12.02
N ALA A 69 -0.83 3.41 10.98
CA ALA A 69 -1.81 4.46 10.72
C ALA A 69 -2.93 4.45 11.76
N ARG A 70 -3.42 3.26 12.14
CA ARG A 70 -4.41 3.10 13.21
C ARG A 70 -3.88 3.61 14.54
N GLY A 71 -2.67 3.23 14.94
CA GLY A 71 -2.04 3.72 16.16
C GLY A 71 -1.89 5.24 16.19
N ARG A 72 -1.51 5.85 15.06
CA ARG A 72 -1.44 7.33 14.93
C ARG A 72 -2.79 8.01 14.97
N MET A 73 -3.81 7.39 14.37
CA MET A 73 -5.17 7.90 14.43
C MET A 73 -5.65 7.88 15.88
N GLU A 74 -5.48 6.76 16.59
CA GLU A 74 -5.88 6.61 17.99
C GLU A 74 -5.13 7.56 18.92
N SER A 75 -3.81 7.71 18.75
CA SER A 75 -3.04 8.69 19.52
C SER A 75 -3.55 10.11 19.27
N HIS A 76 -3.80 10.48 18.02
CA HIS A 76 -4.30 11.81 17.69
C HIS A 76 -5.71 12.06 18.22
N MET A 77 -6.58 11.04 18.21
CA MET A 77 -7.92 11.13 18.78
C MET A 77 -7.89 11.30 20.31
N LYS A 78 -6.95 10.65 20.99
CA LYS A 78 -6.71 10.81 22.43
C LYS A 78 -6.16 12.20 22.75
N GLU A 79 -5.12 12.64 22.04
CA GLU A 79 -4.50 13.97 22.22
C GLU A 79 -5.52 15.12 22.03
N LYS A 80 -6.45 14.96 21.09
CA LYS A 80 -7.51 15.96 20.84
C LYS A 80 -8.75 15.82 21.72
N ASN A 81 -8.79 14.82 22.61
CA ASN A 81 -9.96 14.52 23.45
C ASN A 81 -11.28 14.49 22.67
N LEU A 82 -11.29 13.79 21.52
CA LEU A 82 -12.48 13.75 20.69
C LEU A 82 -13.64 13.01 21.39
N PRO A 83 -14.89 13.44 21.20
CA PRO A 83 -16.08 12.71 21.65
C PRO A 83 -16.07 11.25 21.16
N GLU A 84 -16.60 10.32 21.95
CA GLU A 84 -16.60 8.89 21.58
C GLU A 84 -17.35 8.65 20.26
N ALA A 85 -18.41 9.42 19.98
CA ALA A 85 -19.13 9.36 18.70
C ALA A 85 -18.21 9.65 17.50
N ASP A 86 -17.40 10.71 17.58
CA ASP A 86 -16.43 11.07 16.52
C ASP A 86 -15.29 10.05 16.41
N ARG A 87 -14.85 9.49 17.55
CA ARG A 87 -13.85 8.42 17.55
C ARG A 87 -14.36 7.17 16.87
N ALA A 88 -15.60 6.78 17.13
CA ALA A 88 -16.25 5.65 16.46
C ALA A 88 -16.42 5.90 14.96
N ALA A 89 -16.85 7.10 14.56
CA ALA A 89 -16.96 7.48 13.14
C ALA A 89 -15.61 7.40 12.41
N ARG A 90 -14.53 7.91 13.03
CA ARG A 90 -13.18 7.84 12.47
C ARG A 90 -12.64 6.42 12.38
N ARG A 91 -12.87 5.57 13.39
CA ARG A 91 -12.52 4.15 13.35
C ARG A 91 -13.24 3.44 12.20
N LYS A 92 -14.55 3.64 12.04
CA LYS A 92 -15.34 3.07 10.93
C LYS A 92 -14.83 3.52 9.57
N ALA A 93 -14.57 4.82 9.39
CA ALA A 93 -14.03 5.34 8.14
C ALA A 93 -12.64 4.78 7.83
N PHE A 94 -11.78 4.63 8.86
CA PHE A 94 -10.48 4.01 8.71
C PHE A 94 -10.60 2.54 8.30
N ASP A 95 -11.45 1.76 8.96
CA ASP A 95 -11.64 0.34 8.66
C ASP A 95 -12.16 0.14 7.23
N ALA A 96 -13.12 0.97 6.77
CA ALA A 96 -13.57 0.98 5.38
C ALA A 96 -12.39 1.21 4.41
N SER A 97 -11.59 2.26 4.64
CA SER A 97 -10.42 2.54 3.79
C SER A 97 -9.38 1.42 3.81
N ALA A 98 -9.19 0.76 4.97
CA ALA A 98 -8.26 -0.35 5.12
C ALA A 98 -8.74 -1.58 4.32
N THR A 99 -10.05 -1.84 4.28
CA THR A 99 -10.60 -2.95 3.48
C THR A 99 -10.39 -2.73 1.98
N GLU A 100 -10.55 -1.51 1.48
CA GLU A 100 -10.29 -1.19 0.07
C GLU A 100 -8.82 -1.38 -0.31
N VAL A 101 -7.91 -0.90 0.55
CA VAL A 101 -6.47 -1.08 0.36
C VAL A 101 -6.10 -2.56 0.37
N ARG A 102 -6.65 -3.35 1.31
CA ARG A 102 -6.44 -4.81 1.35
C ARG A 102 -6.96 -5.51 0.09
N ALA A 103 -8.11 -5.08 -0.42
CA ALA A 103 -8.65 -5.62 -1.66
C ALA A 103 -7.75 -5.30 -2.86
N ALA A 104 -7.21 -4.07 -2.93
CA ALA A 104 -6.26 -3.69 -3.97
C ALA A 104 -4.94 -4.47 -3.88
N VAL A 105 -4.42 -4.71 -2.67
CA VAL A 105 -3.26 -5.58 -2.45
C VAL A 105 -3.53 -7.00 -2.93
N LYS A 106 -4.70 -7.57 -2.62
CA LYS A 106 -5.06 -8.92 -3.08
C LYS A 106 -5.10 -9.02 -4.60
N ARG A 107 -5.55 -7.97 -5.30
CA ARG A 107 -5.53 -7.92 -6.78
C ARG A 107 -4.10 -7.86 -7.30
N ALA A 108 -3.27 -6.97 -6.76
CA ALA A 108 -1.86 -6.86 -7.12
C ALA A 108 -1.04 -8.13 -6.76
N ALA A 109 -1.51 -8.93 -5.81
CA ALA A 109 -0.85 -10.14 -5.35
C ALA A 109 -1.18 -11.38 -6.20
N GLN A 110 -2.08 -11.29 -7.19
CA GLN A 110 -2.54 -12.45 -7.97
C GLN A 110 -1.39 -13.15 -8.72
N ASP A 111 -0.42 -12.38 -9.20
CA ASP A 111 0.73 -12.89 -9.96
C ASP A 111 1.88 -13.38 -9.07
N GLY A 112 1.69 -13.42 -7.74
CA GLY A 112 2.69 -13.85 -6.75
C GLY A 112 3.84 -12.86 -6.54
N THR A 113 4.01 -11.90 -7.44
CA THR A 113 4.94 -10.78 -7.32
C THR A 113 4.22 -9.46 -7.57
N VAL A 114 4.65 -8.40 -6.88
CA VAL A 114 4.09 -7.06 -7.02
C VAL A 114 5.14 -6.17 -7.67
N THR A 115 4.76 -5.57 -8.79
CA THR A 115 5.59 -4.62 -9.53
C THR A 115 5.53 -3.23 -8.91
N LYS A 116 6.42 -2.35 -9.36
CA LYS A 116 6.49 -0.97 -8.89
C LYS A 116 5.21 -0.18 -9.20
N ASP A 117 4.57 -0.46 -10.33
CA ASP A 117 3.41 0.31 -10.79
C ASP A 117 2.15 -0.09 -10.01
N GLU A 118 1.94 -1.38 -9.81
CA GLU A 118 0.85 -1.90 -8.96
C GLU A 118 1.00 -1.43 -7.50
N ALA A 119 2.21 -1.47 -6.95
CA ALA A 119 2.47 -0.93 -5.62
C ALA A 119 2.20 0.58 -5.55
N GLN A 120 2.45 1.32 -6.62
CA GLN A 120 2.13 2.75 -6.70
C GLN A 120 0.63 2.99 -6.78
N GLU A 121 -0.14 2.15 -7.48
CA GLU A 121 -1.59 2.25 -7.55
C GLU A 121 -2.23 2.02 -6.18
N VAL A 122 -1.85 0.94 -5.49
CA VAL A 122 -2.29 0.68 -4.11
C VAL A 122 -1.96 1.88 -3.21
N ARG A 123 -0.77 2.48 -3.38
CA ARG A 123 -0.36 3.66 -2.61
C ARG A 123 -1.17 4.92 -2.97
N LYS A 124 -1.50 5.13 -4.24
CA LYS A 124 -2.33 6.26 -4.69
C LYS A 124 -3.75 6.14 -4.15
N LEU A 125 -4.34 4.94 -4.22
CA LEU A 125 -5.64 4.64 -3.60
C LEU A 125 -5.64 4.95 -2.11
N ALA A 126 -4.65 4.41 -1.37
CA ALA A 126 -4.51 4.68 0.06
C ALA A 126 -4.33 6.19 0.39
N LYS A 127 -3.71 6.97 -0.50
CA LYS A 127 -3.56 8.43 -0.33
C LYS A 127 -4.83 9.20 -0.66
N GLY A 128 -5.54 8.82 -1.72
CA GLY A 128 -6.79 9.47 -2.14
C GLY A 128 -7.84 9.41 -1.03
N LEU A 129 -7.94 8.27 -0.34
CA LEU A 129 -8.83 8.08 0.82
C LEU A 129 -8.48 8.98 2.02
N LYS A 130 -7.23 9.48 2.08
CA LYS A 130 -6.78 10.40 3.13
C LYS A 130 -6.93 11.87 2.76
N GLN A 131 -7.12 12.19 1.47
CA GLN A 131 -6.94 13.56 0.94
C GLN A 131 -8.12 14.51 1.13
N GLY A 132 -9.19 14.11 1.82
CA GLY A 132 -10.24 15.04 2.29
C GLY A 132 -9.79 16.08 3.34
N GLY A 133 -8.49 16.39 3.47
CA GLY A 133 -7.97 17.31 4.49
C GLY A 133 -6.54 17.84 4.28
N HIS A 134 -6.01 17.78 3.06
CA HIS A 134 -4.72 18.43 2.72
C HIS A 134 -4.95 19.53 1.69
N ASP A 135 -5.63 20.58 2.11
CA ASP A 135 -5.37 21.89 1.53
C ASP A 135 -3.87 22.17 1.65
N LYS A 136 -3.30 22.54 0.50
CA LYS A 136 -1.88 22.80 0.30
C LYS A 136 -1.43 23.91 1.26
N LYS A 137 -0.97 23.58 2.48
CA LYS A 137 -0.04 24.43 3.23
C LYS A 137 1.28 24.46 2.47
N LYS A 138 1.32 25.28 1.42
CA LYS A 138 2.56 25.76 0.81
C LYS A 138 3.41 26.40 1.91
N GLY A 139 4.72 26.19 1.80
CA GLY A 139 5.66 26.28 2.90
C GLY A 139 5.69 27.63 3.63
N ARG A 140 5.83 27.56 4.96
CA ARG A 140 6.59 28.57 5.69
C ARG A 140 8.00 28.04 5.81
N HIS A 141 8.83 28.38 4.83
CA HIS A 141 10.27 28.39 5.04
C HIS A 141 10.52 29.41 6.16
N HIS A 142 11.16 28.97 7.24
CA HIS A 142 11.69 29.89 8.24
C HIS A 142 12.80 30.70 7.55
N ASP A 143 12.51 31.94 7.18
CA ASP A 143 13.56 32.92 6.90
C ASP A 143 14.34 33.14 8.19
N LYS A 144 15.49 32.49 8.27
CA LYS A 144 16.52 32.74 9.26
C LYS A 144 17.07 34.13 8.98
N LYS A 145 16.51 35.17 9.61
CA LYS A 145 17.08 36.53 9.58
C LYS A 145 18.57 36.48 9.94
N PRO A 146 19.49 36.88 9.06
CA PRO A 146 20.86 37.15 9.46
C PRO A 146 20.93 38.57 10.04
N GLY A 147 21.52 38.71 11.21
CA GLY A 147 22.05 39.98 11.71
C GLY A 147 21.14 40.76 12.65
N LYS A 148 21.60 40.91 13.89
CA LYS A 148 22.15 42.21 14.29
C LYS A 148 23.22 41.98 15.37
N ALA A 149 24.47 42.08 14.96
CA ALA A 149 25.53 42.48 15.87
C ALA A 149 25.29 43.96 16.20
N ALA A 150 25.26 44.27 17.48
CA ALA A 150 25.57 45.57 18.08
C ALA A 150 25.91 45.30 19.54
#